data_AF-A0A0G9JUS4-F1
#
_entry.id   AF-A0A0G9JUS4-F1
#
_cell.length_a   1.000
_cell.length_b   1.000
_cell.length_c   1.000
_cell.angle_alpha   90.00
_cell.angle_beta   90.00
_cell.angle_gamma   90.00
#
_symmetry.space_group_name_H-M   'P 1'
#
loop_
_entity.id
_entity.type
_entity.pdbx_description
1 polymer ?
#
loop_
_entity_poly.entity_id
_entity_poly.type
_entity_poly.pdbx_seq_one_letter_code
_entity_poly.pdbx_strand_id
1 'polypeptide(L)'
;MQDKTELKSLFIEFLEKLNNGEQISLEDVEKNYIDIKEYLEKLDYIDEFPFDRDYNDFIYCFKKLNKDRKIFDKYHIEDIVKIITEFKENENYISDIQNIINESKLPRRDDEEYTIISSYEPYELTHCISYELATRNKDAIILLNSIRHLTTLSKKFFEYYRYYGNKRIKEDDYLDFEEIVTEALELLNYYEIGQKFDIKFKNYRIFDIYTSIMQIITFLTIILEENYYLIYDRKEIVPEGMEETFKEPNHHETDIELNQYMDKAIRESIRHAYDTSPRYKDNFTFKDGYAIYQASYEDSKEYDINKIFPNFKRSMKQFNQTQVAFNMSLPKDEIISYISKIKDDYDNKESSYKTLNQLLYEEDTRTEEKLEHNQQNRYADDFFIYDYYTQSVESHENKLEIIQKKLSQYHGMKIENGRNDYTLIDYDEAIIKMQSKSTTSNSNSFDDLAAIFKGNKHIIHYIKTIQIIENRYESLKNAIDDKKYKKLIHHE
;
A
#
# COMPACT_ATOMS: atom_id res chain seq x y z
N MET A 1 -4.99 -18.80 -45.47
CA MET A 1 -5.12 -19.36 -44.11
C MET A 1 -3.99 -18.73 -43.34
N GLN A 2 -4.25 -17.58 -42.73
CA GLN A 2 -3.25 -16.87 -41.93
C GLN A 2 -2.92 -17.76 -40.73
N ASP A 3 -1.66 -17.78 -40.31
CA ASP A 3 -1.26 -18.59 -39.16
C ASP A 3 -2.02 -18.08 -37.92
N LYS A 4 -2.78 -18.97 -37.27
CA LYS A 4 -3.54 -18.64 -36.04
C LYS A 4 -2.61 -18.05 -34.96
N THR A 5 -1.31 -18.37 -35.03
CA THR A 5 -0.25 -17.82 -34.18
C THR A 5 0.06 -16.36 -34.47
N GLU A 6 0.15 -15.99 -35.75
CA GLU A 6 0.46 -14.61 -36.20
C GLU A 6 -0.70 -13.66 -35.85
N LEU A 7 -1.94 -14.13 -36.02
CA LEU A 7 -3.15 -13.37 -35.64
C LEU A 7 -3.25 -13.14 -34.13
N LYS A 8 -2.92 -14.15 -33.30
CA LYS A 8 -2.88 -14.00 -31.83
C LYS A 8 -1.81 -12.98 -31.41
N SER A 9 -0.60 -13.07 -31.98
CA SER A 9 0.48 -12.14 -31.67
C SER A 9 0.13 -10.69 -32.02
N LEU A 10 -0.50 -10.47 -33.18
CA LEU A 10 -0.92 -9.14 -33.62
C LEU A 10 -1.98 -8.54 -32.68
N PHE A 11 -2.91 -9.38 -32.18
CA PHE A 11 -3.93 -8.93 -31.25
C PHE A 11 -3.40 -8.63 -29.85
N ILE A 12 -2.46 -9.44 -29.35
CA ILE A 12 -1.76 -9.16 -28.08
C ILE A 12 -1.05 -7.82 -28.18
N GLU A 13 -0.26 -7.58 -29.23
CA GLU A 13 0.46 -6.32 -29.43
C GLU A 13 -0.50 -5.12 -29.43
N PHE A 14 -1.64 -5.24 -30.12
CA PHE A 14 -2.64 -4.19 -30.16
C PHE A 14 -3.22 -3.87 -28.77
N LEU A 15 -3.62 -4.88 -28.01
CA LEU A 15 -4.18 -4.69 -26.67
C LEU A 15 -3.12 -4.19 -25.67
N GLU A 16 -1.86 -4.63 -25.78
CA GLU A 16 -0.75 -4.13 -24.94
C GLU A 16 -0.49 -2.64 -25.18
N LYS A 17 -0.45 -2.20 -26.45
CA LYS A 17 -0.33 -0.78 -26.79
C LYS A 17 -1.44 0.04 -26.17
N LEU A 18 -2.69 -0.42 -26.36
CA LEU A 18 -3.84 0.23 -25.74
C LEU A 18 -3.69 0.26 -24.22
N ASN A 19 -3.31 -0.86 -23.59
CA ASN A 19 -3.12 -1.02 -22.14
C ASN A 19 -1.98 -0.16 -21.56
N ASN A 20 -0.99 0.19 -22.37
CA ASN A 20 0.07 1.14 -22.03
C ASN A 20 -0.35 2.61 -22.21
N GLY A 21 -1.55 2.86 -22.76
CA GLY A 21 -2.13 4.19 -22.92
C GLY A 21 -1.91 4.80 -24.29
N GLU A 22 -1.41 4.01 -25.25
CA GLU A 22 -1.32 4.44 -26.64
C GLU A 22 -2.73 4.60 -27.22
N GLN A 23 -2.84 5.57 -28.13
CA GLN A 23 -4.03 5.84 -28.91
C GLN A 23 -3.76 5.37 -30.34
N ILE A 24 -4.63 4.53 -30.87
CA ILE A 24 -4.46 3.94 -32.20
C ILE A 24 -5.57 4.46 -33.10
N SER A 25 -5.22 5.15 -34.18
CA SER A 25 -6.20 5.68 -35.13
C SER A 25 -6.86 4.56 -35.95
N LEU A 26 -8.06 4.81 -36.46
CA LEU A 26 -8.72 3.87 -37.39
C LEU A 26 -7.88 3.64 -38.65
N GLU A 27 -7.19 4.66 -39.16
CA GLU A 27 -6.26 4.52 -40.29
C GLU A 27 -5.12 3.54 -39.98
N ASP A 28 -4.55 3.62 -38.77
CA ASP A 28 -3.52 2.68 -38.31
C ASP A 28 -4.08 1.27 -38.13
N VAL A 29 -5.33 1.13 -37.70
CA VAL A 29 -5.99 -0.18 -37.65
C VAL A 29 -6.19 -0.74 -39.04
N GLU A 30 -6.66 0.05 -40.00
CA GLU A 30 -6.87 -0.41 -41.38
C GLU A 30 -5.57 -0.74 -42.11
N LYS A 31 -4.45 -0.13 -41.70
CA LYS A 31 -3.14 -0.36 -42.30
C LYS A 31 -2.36 -1.49 -41.64
N ASN A 32 -2.37 -1.57 -40.31
CA ASN A 32 -1.47 -2.44 -39.55
C ASN A 32 -2.21 -3.54 -38.76
N TYR A 33 -3.51 -3.40 -38.51
CA TYR A 33 -4.31 -4.30 -37.67
C TYR A 33 -5.60 -4.78 -38.36
N ILE A 34 -5.64 -4.76 -39.69
CA ILE A 34 -6.84 -5.08 -40.46
C ILE A 34 -7.34 -6.50 -40.17
N ASP A 35 -6.41 -7.43 -39.95
CA ASP A 35 -6.70 -8.84 -39.71
C ASP A 35 -7.39 -9.10 -38.37
N ILE A 36 -7.28 -8.17 -37.41
CA ILE A 36 -7.93 -8.29 -36.10
C ILE A 36 -9.22 -7.46 -35.97
N LYS A 37 -9.59 -6.69 -37.01
CA LYS A 37 -10.72 -5.74 -36.97
C LYS A 37 -12.06 -6.40 -36.58
N GLU A 38 -12.38 -7.58 -37.14
CA GLU A 38 -13.60 -8.35 -36.79
C GLU A 38 -13.64 -8.71 -35.29
N TYR A 39 -12.47 -8.98 -34.68
CA TYR A 39 -12.37 -9.35 -33.27
C TYR A 39 -12.49 -8.13 -32.34
N LEU A 40 -11.97 -6.98 -32.76
CA LEU A 40 -12.13 -5.71 -32.03
C LEU A 40 -13.61 -5.33 -31.90
N GLU A 41 -14.40 -5.56 -32.96
CA GLU A 41 -15.85 -5.35 -32.92
C GLU A 41 -16.56 -6.25 -31.90
N LYS A 42 -15.99 -7.38 -31.49
CA LYS A 42 -16.58 -8.23 -30.44
C LYS A 42 -16.37 -7.68 -29.05
N LEU A 43 -15.21 -7.05 -28.80
CA LEU A 43 -14.89 -6.44 -27.52
C LEU A 43 -15.81 -5.27 -27.16
N ASP A 44 -16.34 -4.57 -28.18
CA ASP A 44 -17.32 -3.50 -28.01
C ASP A 44 -18.62 -3.90 -27.31
N TYR A 45 -19.01 -5.17 -27.42
CA TYR A 45 -20.25 -5.66 -26.83
C TYR A 45 -20.07 -6.11 -25.37
N ILE A 46 -18.87 -5.99 -24.82
CA ILE A 46 -18.54 -6.43 -23.47
C ILE A 46 -18.64 -5.24 -22.53
N ASP A 47 -19.47 -5.40 -21.50
CA ASP A 47 -19.73 -4.33 -20.55
C ASP A 47 -18.47 -3.98 -19.74
N GLU A 48 -18.28 -2.69 -19.51
CA GLU A 48 -17.11 -2.12 -18.82
C GLU A 48 -15.74 -2.48 -19.41
N PHE A 49 -15.66 -3.14 -20.57
CA PHE A 49 -14.39 -3.36 -21.24
C PHE A 49 -13.78 -1.99 -21.53
N PRO A 50 -12.49 -1.75 -21.22
CA PRO A 50 -11.95 -0.40 -21.13
C PRO A 50 -11.81 0.31 -22.47
N PHE A 51 -12.40 -0.19 -23.54
CA PHE A 51 -12.31 0.32 -24.89
C PHE A 51 -13.23 1.53 -25.11
N ASP A 52 -12.66 2.61 -25.63
CA ASP A 52 -13.39 3.80 -26.02
C ASP A 52 -13.07 4.14 -27.48
N ARG A 53 -14.14 4.40 -28.24
CA ARG A 53 -14.07 4.87 -29.62
C ARG A 53 -14.51 6.33 -29.62
N ASP A 54 -13.55 7.23 -29.79
CA ASP A 54 -13.88 8.64 -29.97
C ASP A 54 -14.63 8.80 -31.30
N TYR A 55 -15.94 9.02 -31.24
CA TYR A 55 -16.80 9.16 -32.43
C TYR A 55 -16.40 10.36 -33.31
N ASN A 56 -15.65 11.34 -32.77
CA ASN A 56 -15.23 12.52 -33.51
C ASN A 56 -13.92 12.28 -34.29
N ASP A 57 -13.00 11.47 -33.76
CA ASP A 57 -11.66 11.28 -34.33
C ASP A 57 -11.36 9.83 -34.78
N PHE A 58 -12.29 8.88 -34.59
CA PHE A 58 -12.12 7.45 -34.88
C PHE A 58 -10.82 6.86 -34.29
N ILE A 59 -10.60 7.07 -32.99
CA ILE A 59 -9.42 6.58 -32.27
C ILE A 59 -9.83 5.48 -31.29
N TYR A 60 -9.07 4.39 -31.28
CA TYR A 60 -9.10 3.35 -30.26
C TYR A 60 -8.19 3.73 -29.10
N CYS A 61 -8.74 3.76 -27.90
CA CYS A 61 -7.98 3.98 -26.67
C CYS A 61 -8.63 3.22 -25.52
N PHE A 62 -7.86 2.95 -24.45
CA PHE A 62 -8.50 2.61 -23.18
C PHE A 62 -8.95 3.90 -22.48
N LYS A 63 -10.26 4.05 -22.24
CA LYS A 63 -10.99 5.26 -21.76
C LYS A 63 -10.09 6.45 -21.37
N LYS A 64 -10.18 7.50 -22.19
CA LYS A 64 -9.29 8.68 -22.29
C LYS A 64 -9.18 9.58 -21.03
N LEU A 65 -9.92 9.35 -19.93
CA LEU A 65 -10.16 10.42 -18.93
C LEU A 65 -10.26 10.04 -17.43
N ASN A 66 -10.03 8.79 -16.98
CA ASN A 66 -10.04 8.48 -15.54
C ASN A 66 -8.69 8.00 -15.00
N LYS A 67 -8.26 8.60 -13.88
CA LYS A 67 -7.05 8.24 -13.13
C LYS A 67 -7.12 6.84 -12.50
N ASP A 68 -8.31 6.24 -12.42
CA ASP A 68 -8.55 4.89 -11.87
C ASP A 68 -8.49 3.80 -12.95
N ARG A 69 -7.57 3.95 -13.90
CA ARG A 69 -7.42 3.06 -15.05
C ARG A 69 -7.02 1.67 -14.57
N LYS A 70 -7.88 0.68 -14.83
CA LYS A 70 -7.58 -0.74 -14.57
C LYS A 70 -6.76 -1.32 -15.72
N ILE A 71 -5.51 -1.63 -15.43
CA ILE A 71 -4.54 -2.15 -16.38
C ILE A 71 -4.67 -3.68 -16.38
N PHE A 72 -4.88 -4.28 -17.56
CA PHE A 72 -4.80 -5.73 -17.68
C PHE A 72 -3.34 -6.16 -17.52
N ASP A 73 -3.09 -7.27 -16.82
CA ASP A 73 -1.76 -7.87 -16.85
C ASP A 73 -1.60 -8.68 -18.15
N LYS A 74 -0.37 -9.12 -18.42
CA LYS A 74 -0.05 -9.92 -19.61
C LYS A 74 -0.97 -11.15 -19.74
N TYR A 75 -1.25 -11.84 -18.63
CA TYR A 75 -2.05 -13.06 -18.64
C TYR A 75 -3.53 -12.78 -18.89
N HIS A 76 -4.06 -11.68 -18.35
CA HIS A 76 -5.40 -11.22 -18.69
C HIS A 76 -5.52 -10.92 -20.19
N ILE A 77 -4.54 -10.23 -20.78
CA ILE A 77 -4.52 -9.94 -22.24
C ILE A 77 -4.48 -11.25 -23.04
N GLU A 78 -3.59 -12.18 -22.67
CA GLU A 78 -3.48 -13.49 -23.34
C GLU A 78 -4.78 -14.30 -23.25
N ASP A 79 -5.42 -14.31 -22.08
CA ASP A 79 -6.69 -15.01 -21.86
C ASP A 79 -7.83 -14.37 -22.68
N ILE A 80 -7.90 -13.02 -22.73
CA ILE A 80 -8.86 -12.29 -23.58
C ILE A 80 -8.65 -12.64 -25.06
N VAL A 81 -7.41 -12.58 -25.55
CA VAL A 81 -7.08 -12.89 -26.95
C VAL A 81 -7.42 -14.33 -27.26
N LYS A 82 -7.12 -15.27 -26.36
CA LYS A 82 -7.48 -16.68 -26.52
C LYS A 82 -8.99 -16.86 -26.64
N ILE A 83 -9.76 -16.30 -25.70
CA ILE A 83 -11.23 -16.40 -25.69
C ILE A 83 -11.83 -15.79 -26.96
N ILE A 84 -11.41 -14.56 -27.32
CA ILE A 84 -11.94 -13.89 -28.50
C ILE A 84 -11.52 -14.59 -29.79
N THR A 85 -10.29 -15.06 -29.93
CA THR A 85 -9.89 -15.75 -31.17
C THR A 85 -10.61 -17.09 -31.37
N GLU A 86 -11.20 -17.63 -30.31
CA GLU A 86 -11.98 -18.88 -30.28
C GLU A 86 -13.49 -18.63 -30.09
N PHE A 87 -13.96 -17.38 -30.24
CA PHE A 87 -15.37 -17.01 -29.97
C PHE A 87 -16.40 -17.79 -30.80
N LYS A 88 -16.05 -18.22 -32.02
CA LYS A 88 -16.94 -19.02 -32.89
C LYS A 88 -17.18 -20.42 -32.32
N GLU A 89 -16.34 -20.86 -31.38
CA GLU A 89 -16.41 -22.14 -30.68
C GLU A 89 -16.85 -21.96 -29.22
N ASN A 90 -17.02 -20.72 -28.74
CA ASN A 90 -17.38 -20.38 -27.37
C ASN A 90 -18.60 -19.43 -27.30
N GLU A 91 -19.78 -20.00 -27.08
CA GLU A 91 -21.03 -19.23 -26.94
C GLU A 91 -21.05 -18.30 -25.71
N ASN A 92 -20.16 -18.52 -24.73
CA ASN A 92 -20.10 -17.78 -23.47
C ASN A 92 -18.95 -16.76 -23.39
N TYR A 93 -18.28 -16.45 -24.51
CA TYR A 93 -17.08 -15.59 -24.53
C TYR A 93 -17.26 -14.24 -23.82
N ILE A 94 -18.47 -13.65 -23.88
CA ILE A 94 -18.79 -12.40 -23.17
C ILE A 94 -18.66 -12.59 -21.66
N SER A 95 -19.25 -13.66 -21.10
CA SER A 95 -19.18 -13.96 -19.67
C SER A 95 -17.76 -14.25 -19.22
N ASP A 96 -16.98 -15.00 -20.04
CA ASP A 96 -15.60 -15.34 -19.70
C ASP A 96 -14.71 -14.09 -19.65
N ILE A 97 -14.89 -13.17 -20.60
CA ILE A 97 -14.15 -11.90 -20.58
C ILE A 97 -14.66 -10.98 -19.47
N GLN A 98 -15.96 -10.99 -19.16
CA GLN A 98 -16.48 -10.25 -18.01
C GLN A 98 -15.84 -10.71 -16.69
N ASN A 99 -15.60 -12.01 -16.54
CA ASN A 99 -14.88 -12.55 -15.39
C ASN A 99 -13.44 -12.03 -15.34
N ILE A 100 -12.73 -11.97 -16.48
CA ILE A 100 -11.39 -11.38 -16.56
C ILE A 100 -11.41 -9.88 -16.22
N ILE A 101 -12.40 -9.13 -16.71
CA ILE A 101 -12.58 -7.71 -16.35
C ILE A 101 -12.75 -7.57 -14.86
N ASN A 102 -13.59 -8.40 -14.23
CA ASN A 102 -13.83 -8.35 -12.79
C ASN A 102 -12.59 -8.78 -12.00
N GLU A 103 -11.86 -9.80 -12.46
CA GLU A 103 -10.60 -10.25 -11.86
C GLU A 103 -9.50 -9.17 -11.96
N SER A 104 -9.44 -8.41 -13.05
CA SER A 104 -8.49 -7.30 -13.21
C SER A 104 -8.71 -6.14 -12.21
N LYS A 105 -9.85 -6.14 -11.51
CA LYS A 105 -10.15 -5.19 -10.41
C LYS A 105 -9.60 -5.66 -9.08
N LEU A 106 -9.21 -6.93 -8.97
CA LEU A 106 -8.68 -7.53 -7.74
C LEU A 106 -7.18 -7.22 -7.63
N PRO A 107 -6.63 -7.31 -6.40
CA PRO A 107 -5.23 -7.03 -6.18
C PRO A 107 -4.32 -7.94 -7.02
N ARG A 108 -3.15 -7.43 -7.37
CA ARG A 108 -2.07 -8.15 -8.04
C ARG A 108 -0.80 -8.05 -7.22
N ARG A 109 -0.01 -9.12 -7.19
CA ARG A 109 1.18 -9.17 -6.32
C ARG A 109 2.25 -8.14 -6.70
N ASP A 110 2.24 -7.64 -7.93
CA ASP A 110 3.11 -6.57 -8.43
C ASP A 110 2.56 -5.16 -8.20
N ASP A 111 1.38 -5.01 -7.59
CA ASP A 111 0.86 -3.69 -7.23
C ASP A 111 1.78 -2.97 -6.20
N GLU A 112 1.77 -1.63 -6.25
CA GLU A 112 2.65 -0.77 -5.45
C GLU A 112 2.57 -1.09 -3.94
N GLU A 113 1.37 -1.40 -3.45
CA GLU A 113 1.14 -1.72 -2.05
C GLU A 113 1.96 -2.93 -1.55
N TYR A 114 2.19 -3.95 -2.37
CA TYR A 114 2.98 -5.14 -1.99
C TYR A 114 4.46 -5.01 -2.32
N THR A 115 4.79 -4.26 -3.36
CA THR A 115 6.19 -3.99 -3.72
C THR A 115 6.86 -3.09 -2.69
N ILE A 116 6.13 -2.11 -2.14
CA ILE A 116 6.63 -1.31 -1.00
C ILE A 116 6.94 -2.21 0.21
N ILE A 117 6.07 -3.17 0.53
CA ILE A 117 6.32 -4.10 1.65
C ILE A 117 7.59 -4.93 1.42
N SER A 118 7.82 -5.32 0.18
CA SER A 118 9.02 -6.06 -0.24
C SER A 118 10.30 -5.20 -0.11
N SER A 119 10.17 -3.88 -0.07
CA SER A 119 11.27 -2.91 0.05
C SER A 119 11.61 -2.50 1.49
N TYR A 120 10.91 -3.03 2.50
CA TYR A 120 11.16 -2.64 3.90
C TYR A 120 12.53 -3.08 4.39
N GLU A 121 13.26 -2.13 4.96
CA GLU A 121 14.56 -2.41 5.56
C GLU A 121 14.40 -3.14 6.90
N PRO A 122 15.39 -3.97 7.31
CA PRO A 122 15.32 -4.71 8.58
C PRO A 122 15.04 -3.84 9.81
N TYR A 123 15.53 -2.59 9.82
CA TYR A 123 15.37 -1.65 10.94
C TYR A 123 13.97 -1.02 11.04
N GLU A 124 13.15 -1.10 9.98
CA GLU A 124 11.78 -0.56 9.96
C GLU A 124 10.70 -1.65 9.85
N LEU A 125 11.09 -2.91 9.60
CA LEU A 125 10.17 -3.99 9.25
C LEU A 125 9.02 -4.16 10.25
N THR A 126 9.31 -4.35 11.55
CA THR A 126 8.25 -4.58 12.55
C THR A 126 7.27 -3.43 12.61
N HIS A 127 7.77 -2.20 12.51
CA HIS A 127 6.94 -1.00 12.52
C HIS A 127 6.05 -0.93 11.27
N CYS A 128 6.63 -1.15 10.09
CA CYS A 128 5.89 -1.09 8.83
C CYS A 128 4.88 -2.24 8.68
N ILE A 129 5.22 -3.48 9.09
CA ILE A 129 4.28 -4.61 9.05
C ILE A 129 3.12 -4.39 10.02
N SER A 130 3.39 -3.84 11.20
CA SER A 130 2.32 -3.48 12.14
C SER A 130 1.38 -2.43 11.57
N TYR A 131 1.89 -1.48 10.78
CA TYR A 131 1.06 -0.53 10.03
C TYR A 131 0.18 -1.24 9.00
N GLU A 132 0.77 -2.13 8.18
CA GLU A 132 0.03 -2.87 7.15
C GLU A 132 -1.09 -3.76 7.72
N LEU A 133 -0.89 -4.31 8.92
CA LEU A 133 -1.93 -5.04 9.65
C LEU A 133 -3.03 -4.09 10.15
N ALA A 134 -2.65 -2.93 10.70
CA ALA A 134 -3.59 -1.98 11.27
C ALA A 134 -4.47 -1.33 10.18
N THR A 135 -3.93 -0.98 9.02
CA THR A 135 -4.70 -0.36 7.92
C THR A 135 -5.69 -1.31 7.26
N ARG A 136 -5.55 -2.63 7.47
CA ARG A 136 -6.50 -3.65 7.00
C ARG A 136 -7.56 -4.01 8.04
N ASN A 137 -7.47 -3.45 9.25
CA ASN A 137 -8.51 -3.64 10.25
C ASN A 137 -9.79 -2.89 9.85
N LYS A 138 -10.94 -3.55 9.89
CA LYS A 138 -12.22 -3.00 9.41
C LYS A 138 -12.59 -1.67 10.05
N ASP A 139 -12.39 -1.53 11.36
CA ASP A 139 -12.73 -0.31 12.08
C ASP A 139 -11.75 0.82 11.74
N ALA A 140 -10.47 0.50 11.56
CA ALA A 140 -9.47 1.45 11.09
C ALA A 140 -9.75 1.92 9.66
N ILE A 141 -10.18 1.02 8.75
CA ILE A 141 -10.58 1.37 7.38
C ILE A 141 -11.72 2.38 7.39
N ILE A 142 -12.74 2.18 8.24
CA ILE A 142 -13.86 3.11 8.38
C ILE A 142 -13.36 4.48 8.83
N LEU A 143 -12.53 4.53 9.88
CA LEU A 143 -11.93 5.79 10.37
C LEU A 143 -11.12 6.50 9.29
N LEU A 144 -10.23 5.78 8.59
CA LEU A 144 -9.39 6.33 7.52
C LEU A 144 -10.23 6.89 6.37
N ASN A 145 -11.28 6.17 5.94
CA ASN A 145 -12.17 6.64 4.89
C ASN A 145 -12.93 7.91 5.30
N SER A 146 -13.46 7.96 6.53
CA SER A 146 -14.11 9.17 7.06
C SER A 146 -13.16 10.36 7.14
N ILE A 147 -11.93 10.15 7.63
CA ILE A 147 -10.90 11.20 7.65
C ILE A 147 -10.58 11.68 6.24
N ARG A 148 -10.44 10.79 5.25
CA ARG A 148 -10.17 11.15 3.85
C ARG A 148 -11.29 11.98 3.23
N HIS A 149 -12.55 11.59 3.46
CA HIS A 149 -13.71 12.34 2.95
C HIS A 149 -13.79 13.73 3.58
N LEU A 150 -13.62 13.84 4.90
CA LEU A 150 -13.57 15.12 5.60
C LEU A 150 -12.38 15.98 5.15
N THR A 151 -11.22 15.37 4.89
CA THR A 151 -10.02 16.07 4.40
C THR A 151 -10.28 16.67 3.03
N THR A 152 -10.84 15.89 2.11
CA THR A 152 -11.24 16.36 0.77
C THR A 152 -12.24 17.52 0.85
N LEU A 153 -13.21 17.40 1.76
CA LEU A 153 -14.20 18.43 2.01
C LEU A 153 -13.58 19.71 2.61
N SER A 154 -12.64 19.57 3.55
CA SER A 154 -11.95 20.69 4.19
C SER A 154 -11.14 21.51 3.17
N LYS A 155 -10.49 20.84 2.20
CA LYS A 155 -9.77 21.49 1.09
C LYS A 155 -10.71 22.36 0.26
N LYS A 156 -11.87 21.81 -0.15
CA LYS A 156 -12.89 22.55 -0.91
C LYS A 156 -13.35 23.81 -0.18
N PHE A 157 -13.61 23.72 1.13
CA PHE A 157 -14.01 24.89 1.92
C PHE A 157 -12.89 25.91 2.09
N PHE A 158 -11.65 25.47 2.25
CA PHE A 158 -10.50 26.37 2.32
C PHE A 158 -10.29 27.15 1.01
N GLU A 159 -10.37 26.47 -0.12
CA GLU A 159 -10.30 27.10 -1.45
C GLU A 159 -11.43 28.12 -1.62
N TYR A 160 -12.66 27.74 -1.27
CA TYR A 160 -13.80 28.64 -1.36
C TYR A 160 -13.62 29.89 -0.47
N TYR A 161 -13.11 29.71 0.75
CA TYR A 161 -12.75 30.82 1.64
C TYR A 161 -11.72 31.74 0.99
N ARG A 162 -10.69 31.19 0.34
CA ARG A 162 -9.64 31.97 -0.35
C ARG A 162 -10.21 32.82 -1.48
N TYR A 163 -11.14 32.28 -2.29
CA TYR A 163 -11.72 33.00 -3.43
C TYR A 163 -12.79 34.03 -3.04
N TYR A 164 -13.66 33.67 -2.09
CA TYR A 164 -14.88 34.43 -1.83
C TYR A 164 -14.89 35.13 -0.46
N GLY A 165 -13.90 34.88 0.38
CA GLY A 165 -13.82 35.35 1.76
C GLY A 165 -14.79 34.62 2.69
N ASN A 166 -14.91 35.10 3.92
CA ASN A 166 -15.72 34.46 4.96
C ASN A 166 -17.25 34.73 4.84
N LYS A 167 -17.83 34.39 3.69
CA LYS A 167 -19.27 34.51 3.41
C LYS A 167 -20.08 33.39 4.08
N ARG A 168 -21.41 33.60 4.13
CA ARG A 168 -22.37 32.57 4.53
C ARG A 168 -22.77 31.72 3.33
N ILE A 169 -22.85 30.42 3.53
CA ILE A 169 -23.26 29.45 2.50
C ILE A 169 -24.79 29.44 2.41
N LYS A 170 -25.31 29.40 1.17
CA LYS A 170 -26.75 29.24 0.88
C LYS A 170 -27.03 27.75 0.54
N GLU A 171 -28.27 27.30 0.74
CA GLU A 171 -28.67 25.88 0.77
C GLU A 171 -28.24 25.01 -0.43
N ASP A 172 -28.10 25.57 -1.63
CA ASP A 172 -27.98 24.77 -2.87
C ASP A 172 -26.54 24.42 -3.30
N ASP A 173 -25.50 24.86 -2.58
CA ASP A 173 -24.13 24.78 -3.09
C ASP A 173 -23.37 23.46 -2.76
N TYR A 174 -23.84 22.61 -1.83
CA TYR A 174 -23.05 21.43 -1.36
C TYR A 174 -23.90 20.27 -0.79
N LEU A 175 -24.48 19.41 -1.65
CA LEU A 175 -25.33 18.28 -1.21
C LEU A 175 -24.57 17.17 -0.44
N ASP A 176 -23.30 16.88 -0.76
CA ASP A 176 -22.56 15.76 -0.11
C ASP A 176 -21.99 16.13 1.27
N PHE A 177 -22.10 17.39 1.68
CA PHE A 177 -21.49 17.91 2.93
C PHE A 177 -22.15 17.36 4.19
N GLU A 178 -23.49 17.37 4.22
CA GLU A 178 -24.26 17.00 5.41
C GLU A 178 -24.12 15.51 5.73
N GLU A 179 -24.11 14.65 4.71
CA GLU A 179 -23.91 13.20 4.84
C GLU A 179 -22.53 12.87 5.41
N ILE A 180 -21.45 13.36 4.80
CA ILE A 180 -20.06 13.10 5.24
C ILE A 180 -19.84 13.51 6.70
N VAL A 181 -20.36 14.68 7.10
CA VAL A 181 -20.20 15.16 8.49
C VAL A 181 -21.07 14.36 9.45
N THR A 182 -22.29 13.99 9.06
CA THR A 182 -23.20 13.19 9.91
C THR A 182 -22.59 11.81 10.20
N GLU A 183 -22.10 11.11 9.17
CA GLU A 183 -21.41 9.83 9.34
C GLU A 183 -20.21 9.95 10.30
N ALA A 184 -19.42 11.02 10.16
CA ALA A 184 -18.29 11.25 11.06
C ALA A 184 -18.71 11.53 12.51
N LEU A 185 -19.80 12.27 12.73
CA LEU A 185 -20.34 12.52 14.06
C LEU A 185 -20.91 11.24 14.69
N GLU A 186 -21.53 10.37 13.90
CA GLU A 186 -21.98 9.05 14.35
C GLU A 186 -20.82 8.17 14.80
N LEU A 187 -19.69 8.19 14.08
CA LEU A 187 -18.47 7.51 14.50
C LEU A 187 -17.92 8.06 15.82
N LEU A 188 -17.86 9.39 15.97
CA LEU A 188 -17.42 10.00 17.24
C LEU A 188 -18.33 9.61 18.41
N ASN A 189 -19.64 9.49 18.18
CA ASN A 189 -20.59 9.00 19.18
C ASN A 189 -20.37 7.52 19.50
N TYR A 190 -20.08 6.68 18.50
CA TYR A 190 -19.76 5.26 18.70
C TYR A 190 -18.52 5.07 19.60
N TYR A 191 -17.51 5.93 19.45
CA TYR A 191 -16.32 5.96 20.31
C TYR A 191 -16.51 6.75 21.62
N GLU A 192 -17.75 7.12 21.96
CA GLU A 192 -18.10 7.83 23.21
C GLU A 192 -17.32 9.13 23.45
N ILE A 193 -16.96 9.85 22.38
CA ILE A 193 -16.26 11.14 22.49
C ILE A 193 -17.21 12.18 23.09
N GLY A 194 -16.93 12.61 24.33
CA GLY A 194 -17.76 13.54 25.09
C GLY A 194 -17.82 14.98 24.53
N GLN A 195 -17.08 15.29 23.46
CA GLN A 195 -17.11 16.59 22.82
C GLN A 195 -18.36 16.75 21.96
N LYS A 196 -19.11 17.83 22.22
CA LYS A 196 -20.26 18.23 21.40
C LYS A 196 -19.84 19.16 20.29
N PHE A 197 -20.15 18.80 19.04
CA PHE A 197 -19.93 19.65 17.87
C PHE A 197 -21.26 20.32 17.49
N ASP A 198 -21.36 21.64 17.66
CA ASP A 198 -22.54 22.43 17.21
C ASP A 198 -22.35 22.86 15.75
N ILE A 199 -22.41 21.89 14.84
CA ILE A 199 -22.28 22.13 13.40
C ILE A 199 -23.64 22.50 12.85
N LYS A 200 -23.72 23.68 12.22
CA LYS A 200 -24.92 24.08 11.49
C LYS A 200 -24.64 24.03 10.00
N PHE A 201 -25.46 23.25 9.31
CA PHE A 201 -25.36 23.06 7.86
C PHE A 201 -25.91 24.26 7.08
N LYS A 202 -26.64 25.18 7.73
CA LYS A 202 -27.31 26.33 7.09
C LYS A 202 -26.90 27.65 7.73
N ASN A 203 -26.70 28.68 6.90
CA ASN A 203 -26.39 30.06 7.32
C ASN A 203 -25.10 30.23 8.13
N TYR A 204 -24.21 29.24 8.09
CA TYR A 204 -22.90 29.28 8.74
C TYR A 204 -21.86 29.96 7.84
N ARG A 205 -20.81 30.51 8.46
CA ARG A 205 -19.69 31.08 7.69
C ARG A 205 -18.76 29.96 7.25
N ILE A 206 -18.17 30.09 6.07
CA ILE A 206 -17.26 29.08 5.48
C ILE A 206 -16.12 28.71 6.45
N PHE A 207 -15.53 29.72 7.10
CA PHE A 207 -14.42 29.49 8.03
C PHE A 207 -14.84 28.71 9.28
N ASP A 208 -16.07 28.93 9.76
CA ASP A 208 -16.61 28.23 10.94
C ASP A 208 -16.92 26.76 10.60
N ILE A 209 -17.36 26.48 9.36
CA ILE A 209 -17.54 25.12 8.83
C ILE A 209 -16.19 24.42 8.72
N TYR A 210 -15.22 25.06 8.06
CA TYR A 210 -13.85 24.56 7.93
C TYR A 210 -13.25 24.21 9.31
N THR A 211 -13.38 25.11 10.28
CA THR A 211 -12.86 24.89 11.64
C THR A 211 -13.52 23.69 12.32
N SER A 212 -14.84 23.53 12.16
CA SER A 212 -15.57 22.38 12.71
C SER A 212 -15.11 21.05 12.09
N ILE A 213 -14.93 21.00 10.77
CA ILE A 213 -14.42 19.82 10.07
C ILE A 213 -13.02 19.46 10.56
N MET A 214 -12.14 20.45 10.70
CA MET A 214 -10.78 20.23 11.21
C MET A 214 -10.77 19.69 12.64
N GLN A 215 -11.70 20.13 13.49
CA GLN A 215 -11.86 19.56 14.82
C GLN A 215 -12.29 18.10 14.75
N ILE A 216 -13.30 17.76 13.95
CA ILE A 216 -13.74 16.35 13.75
C ILE A 216 -12.55 15.49 13.28
N ILE A 217 -11.83 15.92 12.24
CA ILE A 217 -10.64 15.22 11.73
C ILE A 217 -9.63 14.97 12.86
N THR A 218 -9.40 15.96 13.72
CA THR A 218 -8.48 15.84 14.85
C THR A 218 -8.92 14.74 15.82
N PHE A 219 -10.20 14.69 16.21
CA PHE A 219 -10.70 13.65 17.10
C PHE A 219 -10.67 12.25 16.47
N LEU A 220 -11.03 12.13 15.20
CA LEU A 220 -10.92 10.84 14.50
C LEU A 220 -9.46 10.39 14.40
N THR A 221 -8.52 11.31 14.20
CA THR A 221 -7.08 11.02 14.18
C THR A 221 -6.58 10.57 15.56
N ILE A 222 -7.06 11.18 16.65
CA ILE A 222 -6.74 10.74 18.02
C ILE A 222 -7.24 9.32 18.25
N ILE A 223 -8.49 9.00 17.85
CA ILE A 223 -9.03 7.64 17.93
C ILE A 223 -8.16 6.66 17.14
N LEU A 224 -7.77 7.01 15.92
CA LEU A 224 -6.91 6.20 15.07
C LEU A 224 -5.55 5.93 15.75
N GLU A 225 -4.96 6.96 16.34
CA GLU A 225 -3.68 6.89 17.02
C GLU A 225 -3.75 6.08 18.34
N GLU A 226 -4.78 6.27 19.16
CA GLU A 226 -4.90 5.61 20.46
C GLU A 226 -5.40 4.17 20.33
N ASN A 227 -6.40 3.93 19.48
CA ASN A 227 -7.05 2.63 19.37
C ASN A 227 -6.42 1.70 18.33
N TYR A 228 -5.68 2.24 17.36
CA TYR A 228 -5.08 1.47 16.25
C TYR A 228 -3.59 1.75 16.05
N TYR A 229 -3.01 2.67 16.82
CA TYR A 229 -1.58 3.04 16.75
C TYR A 229 -1.18 3.61 15.38
N LEU A 230 -2.14 4.01 14.56
CA LEU A 230 -1.92 4.54 13.23
C LEU A 230 -1.81 6.07 13.29
N ILE A 231 -0.76 6.62 12.67
CA ILE A 231 -0.60 8.07 12.52
C ILE A 231 -1.12 8.43 11.13
N TYR A 232 -2.14 9.28 11.08
CA TYR A 232 -2.64 9.81 9.81
C TYR A 232 -1.65 10.83 9.24
N ASP A 233 -1.20 10.60 8.00
CA ASP A 233 -0.32 11.55 7.30
C ASP A 233 -1.11 12.81 6.92
N ARG A 234 -0.84 13.90 7.62
CA ARG A 234 -1.52 15.19 7.43
C ARG A 234 -1.09 15.90 6.15
N LYS A 235 -0.13 15.38 5.35
CA LYS A 235 0.21 15.95 4.04
C LYS A 235 -1.01 16.05 3.12
N GLU A 236 -1.98 15.15 3.27
CA GLU A 236 -3.24 15.26 2.55
C GLU A 236 -4.12 16.43 2.99
N ILE A 237 -3.87 17.05 4.14
CA ILE A 237 -4.61 18.21 4.66
C ILE A 237 -3.90 19.53 4.26
N VAL A 238 -2.61 19.46 3.93
CA VAL A 238 -1.83 20.64 3.54
C VAL A 238 -2.41 21.24 2.26
N PRO A 239 -2.78 22.54 2.25
CA PRO A 239 -3.29 23.20 1.05
C PRO A 239 -2.25 23.23 -0.06
N GLU A 240 -2.73 23.19 -1.31
CA GLU A 240 -1.87 23.25 -2.49
C GLU A 240 -1.05 24.56 -2.49
N GLY A 241 0.27 24.44 -2.64
CA GLY A 241 1.23 25.55 -2.55
C GLY A 241 1.80 25.83 -1.15
N MET A 242 1.41 25.05 -0.13
CA MET A 242 2.00 25.11 1.21
C MET A 242 2.78 23.84 1.60
N GLU A 243 2.93 22.89 0.68
CA GLU A 243 3.57 21.59 0.91
C GLU A 243 5.00 21.75 1.42
N GLU A 244 5.78 22.67 0.84
CA GLU A 244 7.17 22.89 1.27
C GLU A 244 7.28 23.48 2.67
N THR A 245 6.29 24.24 3.10
CA THR A 245 6.23 24.85 4.45
C THR A 245 5.84 23.82 5.51
N PHE A 246 5.05 22.81 5.12
CA PHE A 246 4.53 21.75 6.00
C PHE A 246 5.02 20.36 5.58
N LYS A 247 6.25 20.25 5.05
CA LYS A 247 6.93 18.96 4.87
C LYS A 247 7.19 18.38 6.25
N GLU A 248 6.20 17.66 6.76
CA GLU A 248 6.31 16.98 8.04
C GLU A 248 6.94 15.59 7.86
N PRO A 249 7.77 15.15 8.82
CA PRO A 249 8.14 13.75 8.96
C PRO A 249 6.90 12.84 8.92
N ASN A 250 7.06 11.56 8.53
CA ASN A 250 6.00 10.54 8.62
C ASN A 250 5.59 10.19 10.07
N HIS A 251 6.01 10.95 11.06
CA HIS A 251 5.95 10.61 12.46
C HIS A 251 5.54 11.85 13.24
N HIS A 252 4.49 11.70 14.05
CA HIS A 252 4.03 12.72 14.97
C HIS A 252 5.05 12.83 16.10
N GLU A 253 5.78 13.94 16.14
CA GLU A 253 6.79 14.16 17.17
C GLU A 253 6.10 14.48 18.50
N THR A 254 5.86 13.43 19.30
CA THR A 254 5.48 13.56 20.72
C THR A 254 6.64 14.01 21.60
N ASP A 255 7.82 14.26 21.01
CA ASP A 255 9.00 14.76 21.72
C ASP A 255 8.83 16.25 22.08
N ILE A 256 8.71 16.52 23.37
CA ILE A 256 8.48 17.87 23.90
C ILE A 256 9.61 18.83 23.53
N GLU A 257 10.87 18.36 23.59
CA GLU A 257 12.04 19.20 23.31
C GLU A 257 12.10 19.56 21.82
N LEU A 258 11.67 18.65 20.95
CA LEU A 258 11.57 18.93 19.52
C LEU A 258 10.45 19.92 19.19
N ASN A 259 9.28 19.78 19.80
CA ASN A 259 8.21 20.77 19.67
C ASN A 259 8.66 22.15 20.16
N GLN A 260 9.36 22.20 21.30
CA GLN A 260 9.94 23.44 21.82
C GLN A 260 10.98 24.03 20.88
N TYR A 261 11.78 23.19 20.21
CA TYR A 261 12.72 23.61 19.19
C TYR A 261 12.02 24.17 17.95
N MET A 262 11.00 23.48 17.41
CA MET A 262 10.25 23.97 16.25
C MET A 262 9.66 25.36 16.53
N ASP A 263 9.05 25.54 17.70
CA ASP A 263 8.55 26.83 18.17
C ASP A 263 9.67 27.89 18.26
N LYS A 264 10.85 27.50 18.75
CA LYS A 264 12.01 28.38 18.87
C LYS A 264 12.57 28.78 17.51
N ALA A 265 12.72 27.83 16.59
CA ALA A 265 13.19 28.06 15.23
C ALA A 265 12.25 29.03 14.48
N ILE A 266 10.94 28.87 14.62
CA ILE A 266 9.94 29.81 14.08
C ILE A 266 10.12 31.21 14.70
N ARG A 267 10.24 31.30 16.02
CA ARG A 267 10.43 32.58 16.73
C ARG A 267 11.71 33.29 16.30
N GLU A 268 12.83 32.57 16.20
CA GLU A 268 14.12 33.14 15.79
C GLU A 268 14.11 33.54 14.31
N SER A 269 13.45 32.77 13.44
CA SER A 269 13.24 33.13 12.03
C SER A 269 12.48 34.45 11.88
N ILE A 270 11.42 34.64 12.67
CA ILE A 270 10.65 35.91 12.70
C ILE A 270 11.50 37.05 13.25
N ARG A 271 12.23 36.81 14.35
CA ARG A 271 13.11 37.81 14.96
C ARG A 271 14.21 38.27 14.00
N HIS A 272 14.79 37.36 13.22
CA HIS A 272 15.83 37.69 12.23
C HIS A 272 15.36 38.55 11.06
N ALA A 273 14.05 38.63 10.80
CA ALA A 273 13.53 39.62 9.86
C ALA A 273 13.70 41.07 10.37
N TYR A 274 13.93 41.27 11.67
CA TYR A 274 13.98 42.59 12.32
C TYR A 274 15.27 42.87 13.11
N ASP A 275 16.08 41.85 13.45
CA ASP A 275 17.36 41.99 14.18
C ASP A 275 18.42 40.97 13.72
N THR A 276 19.68 41.40 13.57
CA THR A 276 20.69 40.69 12.76
C THR A 276 21.78 39.92 13.53
N SER A 277 21.74 39.81 14.87
CA SER A 277 22.78 39.07 15.62
C SER A 277 22.37 38.54 17.01
N PRO A 278 22.89 37.38 17.45
CA PRO A 278 23.60 36.34 16.69
C PRO A 278 22.61 35.53 15.83
N ARG A 279 23.03 35.11 14.64
CA ARG A 279 22.17 34.34 13.74
C ARG A 279 21.97 32.92 14.26
N TYR A 280 20.71 32.51 14.36
CA TYR A 280 20.31 31.13 14.58
C TYR A 280 20.49 30.36 13.26
N LYS A 281 21.23 29.26 13.30
CA LYS A 281 21.41 28.36 12.16
C LYS A 281 20.75 27.04 12.46
N ASP A 282 19.95 26.58 11.52
CA ASP A 282 19.27 25.31 11.56
C ASP A 282 19.64 24.44 10.35
N ASN A 283 19.43 23.14 10.52
CA ASN A 283 19.52 22.14 9.48
C ASN A 283 18.45 21.09 9.72
N PHE A 284 17.54 20.98 8.75
CA PHE A 284 16.45 20.02 8.72
C PHE A 284 16.62 19.18 7.46
N THR A 285 16.81 17.87 7.63
CA THR A 285 16.95 16.97 6.49
C THR A 285 16.19 15.68 6.71
N PHE A 286 15.34 15.35 5.75
CA PHE A 286 14.62 14.08 5.69
C PHE A 286 15.38 13.12 4.78
N LYS A 287 15.74 11.94 5.29
CA LYS A 287 16.33 10.83 4.56
C LYS A 287 15.43 9.61 4.65
N ASP A 288 15.69 8.63 3.80
CA ASP A 288 15.07 7.32 3.96
C ASP A 288 15.52 6.71 5.31
N GLY A 289 14.58 6.26 6.12
CA GLY A 289 14.79 5.70 7.45
C GLY A 289 14.96 6.70 8.60
N TYR A 290 15.41 7.95 8.38
CA TYR A 290 15.60 8.93 9.45
C TYR A 290 15.49 10.41 9.03
N ALA A 291 15.16 11.27 10.00
CA ALA A 291 15.17 12.74 9.89
C ALA A 291 16.18 13.34 10.87
N ILE A 292 16.87 14.41 10.45
CA ILE A 292 17.85 15.16 11.26
C ILE A 292 17.26 16.51 11.63
N TYR A 293 17.37 16.87 12.91
CA TYR A 293 17.05 18.18 13.46
C TYR A 293 18.27 18.73 14.21
N GLN A 294 18.88 19.77 13.66
CA GLN A 294 20.07 20.39 14.22
C GLN A 294 19.93 21.90 14.22
N ALA A 295 20.31 22.55 15.32
CA ALA A 295 20.47 23.99 15.33
C ALA A 295 21.47 24.46 16.38
N SER A 296 22.00 25.66 16.15
CA SER A 296 22.88 26.37 17.07
C SER A 296 22.97 27.86 16.73
N TYR A 297 23.41 28.68 17.68
CA TYR A 297 23.81 30.05 17.40
C TYR A 297 25.24 30.08 16.84
N GLU A 298 25.53 30.99 15.91
CA GLU A 298 26.84 31.08 15.24
C GLU A 298 28.06 31.20 16.18
N ASP A 299 27.86 31.74 17.38
CA ASP A 299 28.89 31.94 18.42
C ASP A 299 28.92 30.82 19.48
N SER A 300 28.03 29.83 19.39
CA SER A 300 27.98 28.68 20.30
C SER A 300 28.99 27.59 19.89
N LYS A 301 29.49 26.87 20.90
CA LYS A 301 30.31 25.65 20.71
C LYS A 301 29.48 24.36 20.85
N GLU A 302 28.21 24.50 21.17
CA GLU A 302 27.29 23.40 21.46
C GLU A 302 26.05 23.53 20.60
N TYR A 303 25.44 22.39 20.30
CA TYR A 303 24.13 22.37 19.65
C TYR A 303 23.06 22.81 20.64
N ASP A 304 22.12 23.62 20.15
CA ASP A 304 20.87 23.93 20.84
C ASP A 304 19.89 22.75 20.70
N ILE A 305 19.88 22.09 19.53
CA ILE A 305 19.31 20.77 19.30
C ILE A 305 20.21 19.96 18.37
N ASN A 306 20.33 18.66 18.62
CA ASN A 306 20.99 17.71 17.74
C ASN A 306 20.36 16.33 17.91
N LYS A 307 19.28 16.09 17.18
CA LYS A 307 18.48 14.86 17.31
C LYS A 307 18.24 14.20 15.96
N ILE A 308 18.04 12.89 16.01
CA ILE A 308 17.69 12.05 14.87
C ILE A 308 16.41 11.29 15.22
N PHE A 309 15.43 11.33 14.34
CA PHE A 309 14.14 10.65 14.51
C PHE A 309 13.88 9.65 13.39
N PRO A 310 13.22 8.51 13.65
CA PRO A 310 13.02 7.49 12.61
C PRO A 310 11.99 7.91 11.57
N ASN A 311 12.41 8.10 10.31
CA ASN A 311 11.56 8.47 9.17
C ASN A 311 11.27 7.24 8.32
N PHE A 312 10.54 6.30 8.91
CA PHE A 312 10.19 5.04 8.25
C PHE A 312 9.17 5.24 7.13
N LYS A 313 9.10 4.26 6.22
CA LYS A 313 8.16 4.30 5.09
C LYS A 313 6.68 4.32 5.50
N ARG A 314 6.37 4.01 6.76
CA ARG A 314 5.00 3.97 7.32
C ARG A 314 4.87 4.74 8.63
N SER A 315 3.77 5.47 8.74
CA SER A 315 3.44 6.36 9.85
C SER A 315 2.66 5.62 10.94
N MET A 316 3.38 4.99 11.87
CA MET A 316 2.80 4.29 13.02
C MET A 316 3.31 4.92 14.31
N LYS A 317 2.51 4.85 15.37
CA LYS A 317 2.88 5.35 16.69
C LYS A 317 4.07 4.57 17.23
N GLN A 318 5.08 5.30 17.70
CA GLN A 318 6.29 4.72 18.25
C GLN A 318 6.14 4.64 19.76
N PHE A 319 6.32 3.44 20.31
CA PHE A 319 6.29 3.16 21.73
C PHE A 319 7.69 2.80 22.24
N ASN A 320 7.89 2.85 23.56
CA ASN A 320 9.10 2.36 24.21
C ASN A 320 10.41 2.98 23.67
N GLN A 321 10.34 4.21 23.15
CA GLN A 321 11.51 4.91 22.63
C GLN A 321 12.46 5.28 23.77
N THR A 322 13.74 5.00 23.56
CA THR A 322 14.81 5.37 24.48
C THR A 322 15.80 6.26 23.75
N GLN A 323 16.02 7.46 24.27
CA GLN A 323 17.06 8.34 23.75
C GLN A 323 18.42 7.88 24.26
N VAL A 324 19.34 7.64 23.34
CA VAL A 324 20.72 7.26 23.65
C VAL A 324 21.65 8.33 23.05
N ALA A 325 22.50 8.91 23.89
CA ALA A 325 23.48 9.90 23.45
C ALA A 325 24.68 9.20 22.80
N PHE A 326 25.06 9.63 21.59
CA PHE A 326 26.21 9.11 20.86
C PHE A 326 27.17 10.23 20.48
N ASN A 327 28.48 9.94 20.52
CA ASN A 327 29.46 10.77 19.86
C ASN A 327 29.64 10.27 18.42
N MET A 328 29.03 10.96 17.46
CA MET A 328 29.10 10.62 16.02
C MET A 328 30.52 10.72 15.43
N SER A 329 31.51 11.21 16.20
CA SER A 329 32.93 11.18 15.80
C SER A 329 33.62 9.85 16.08
N LEU A 330 32.98 8.95 16.84
CA LEU A 330 33.53 7.62 17.14
C LEU A 330 33.38 6.67 15.93
N PRO A 331 34.26 5.67 15.79
CA PRO A 331 34.12 4.64 14.77
C PRO A 331 32.76 3.93 14.82
N LYS A 332 32.23 3.57 13.64
CA LYS A 332 30.95 2.86 13.50
C LYS A 332 30.88 1.63 14.41
N ASP A 333 31.93 0.80 14.41
CA ASP A 333 31.92 -0.46 15.15
C ASP A 333 31.86 -0.24 16.67
N GLU A 334 32.43 0.86 17.18
CA GLU A 334 32.33 1.23 18.60
C GLU A 334 30.89 1.66 18.95
N ILE A 335 30.26 2.47 18.11
CA ILE A 335 28.87 2.89 18.29
C ILE A 335 27.94 1.68 18.26
N ILE A 336 28.10 0.78 17.26
CA ILE A 336 27.30 -0.44 17.15
C ILE A 336 27.52 -1.35 18.36
N SER A 337 28.76 -1.55 18.79
CA SER A 337 29.06 -2.36 19.98
C SER A 337 28.37 -1.81 21.25
N TYR A 338 28.35 -0.49 21.42
CA TYR A 338 27.66 0.15 22.53
C TYR A 338 26.15 -0.04 22.48
N ILE A 339 25.53 0.16 21.30
CA ILE A 339 24.10 -0.08 21.08
C ILE A 339 23.73 -1.54 21.34
N SER A 340 24.53 -2.49 20.82
CA SER A 340 24.33 -3.91 21.06
C SER A 340 24.36 -4.24 22.55
N LYS A 341 25.32 -3.69 23.31
CA LYS A 341 25.40 -3.89 24.75
C LYS A 341 24.15 -3.37 25.48
N ILE A 342 23.67 -2.18 25.14
CA ILE A 342 22.43 -1.63 25.72
C ILE A 342 21.23 -2.54 25.40
N LYS A 343 21.13 -3.02 24.16
CA LYS A 343 20.03 -3.90 23.74
C LYS A 343 20.08 -5.27 24.40
N ASP A 344 21.27 -5.85 24.56
CA ASP A 344 21.47 -7.10 25.27
C ASP A 344 21.07 -6.97 26.74
N ASP A 345 21.42 -5.85 27.38
CA ASP A 345 20.99 -5.55 28.74
C ASP A 345 19.46 -5.33 28.81
N TYR A 346 18.85 -4.66 27.82
CA TYR A 346 17.39 -4.54 27.74
C TYR A 346 16.69 -5.90 27.59
N ASP A 347 17.22 -6.82 26.79
CA ASP A 347 16.61 -8.15 26.59
C ASP A 347 16.85 -9.08 27.79
N ASN A 348 17.91 -8.84 28.56
CA ASN A 348 18.20 -9.61 29.76
C ASN A 348 17.19 -9.27 30.88
N LYS A 349 16.39 -10.26 31.27
CA LYS A 349 15.39 -10.10 32.34
C LYS A 349 15.97 -9.83 33.72
N GLU A 350 17.23 -10.18 33.93
CA GLU A 350 17.97 -9.98 35.18
C GLU A 350 18.74 -8.65 35.23
N SER A 351 18.73 -7.85 34.15
CA SER A 351 19.42 -6.57 34.13
C SER A 351 18.70 -5.52 34.98
N SER A 352 19.39 -4.42 35.27
CA SER A 352 18.79 -3.26 35.93
C SER A 352 17.87 -2.45 35.02
N TYR A 353 17.79 -2.77 33.72
CA TYR A 353 16.90 -2.07 32.80
C TYR A 353 15.46 -2.50 33.03
N LYS A 354 14.58 -1.55 33.33
CA LYS A 354 13.15 -1.80 33.57
C LYS A 354 12.29 -1.29 32.41
N THR A 355 11.30 -2.06 32.00
CA THR A 355 10.22 -1.55 31.13
C THR A 355 9.32 -0.58 31.90
N LEU A 356 8.48 0.17 31.16
CA LEU A 356 7.49 1.05 31.79
C LEU A 356 6.57 0.28 32.74
N ASN A 357 6.07 -0.90 32.34
CA ASN A 357 5.22 -1.71 33.21
C ASN A 357 5.98 -2.27 34.42
N GLN A 358 7.25 -2.65 34.29
CA GLN A 358 8.04 -3.04 35.46
C GLN A 358 8.25 -1.87 36.43
N LEU A 359 8.32 -0.64 35.93
CA LEU A 359 8.43 0.56 36.76
C LEU A 359 7.12 0.90 37.48
N LEU A 360 5.98 0.77 36.79
CA LEU A 360 4.68 1.19 37.29
C LEU A 360 3.95 0.09 38.09
N TYR A 361 4.14 -1.17 37.71
CA TYR A 361 3.33 -2.30 38.16
C TYR A 361 4.16 -3.52 38.59
N GLU A 362 5.49 -3.45 38.51
CA GLU A 362 6.41 -4.57 38.81
C GLU A 362 6.27 -5.80 37.89
N GLU A 363 5.51 -5.67 36.80
CA GLU A 363 5.27 -6.74 35.83
C GLU A 363 6.17 -6.60 34.60
N ASP A 364 6.82 -7.70 34.20
CA ASP A 364 7.63 -7.76 32.98
C ASP A 364 6.79 -8.17 31.77
N THR A 365 6.42 -7.19 30.95
CA THR A 365 5.61 -7.39 29.74
C THR A 365 6.43 -7.50 28.45
N ARG A 366 7.76 -7.72 28.54
CA ARG A 366 8.58 -7.95 27.34
C ARG A 366 8.07 -9.16 26.55
N THR A 367 7.59 -8.88 25.35
CA THR A 367 7.11 -9.88 24.40
C THR A 367 8.27 -10.62 23.73
N GLU A 368 8.17 -11.94 23.65
CA GLU A 368 9.11 -12.79 22.90
C GLU A 368 8.73 -12.93 21.42
N GLU A 369 7.51 -12.56 21.05
CA GLU A 369 7.02 -12.53 19.67
C GLU A 369 7.80 -11.48 18.85
N LYS A 370 8.61 -11.96 17.91
CA LYS A 370 9.42 -11.14 17.01
C LYS A 370 9.16 -11.58 15.58
N LEU A 371 9.12 -10.62 14.66
CA LEU A 371 9.06 -10.91 13.23
C LEU A 371 10.45 -11.30 12.71
N GLU A 372 10.47 -12.14 11.70
CA GLU A 372 11.70 -12.51 10.99
C GLU A 372 12.09 -11.41 10.00
N HIS A 373 13.22 -10.75 10.23
CA HIS A 373 13.64 -9.52 9.51
C HIS A 373 14.08 -9.72 8.05
N ASN A 374 14.01 -10.95 7.54
CA ASN A 374 14.35 -11.33 6.17
C ASN A 374 13.14 -11.86 5.37
N GLN A 375 11.93 -11.70 5.88
CA GLN A 375 10.70 -12.26 5.31
C GLN A 375 9.79 -11.21 4.65
N GLN A 376 10.31 -10.04 4.26
CA GLN A 376 9.56 -8.97 3.57
C GLN A 376 8.68 -9.52 2.43
N ASN A 377 9.28 -10.31 1.53
CA ASN A 377 8.58 -10.90 0.40
C ASN A 377 7.47 -11.86 0.82
N ARG A 378 7.68 -12.61 1.91
CA ARG A 378 6.65 -13.50 2.47
C ARG A 378 5.50 -12.67 3.04
N TYR A 379 5.76 -11.61 3.80
CA TYR A 379 4.70 -10.75 4.32
C TYR A 379 3.92 -10.08 3.20
N ALA A 380 4.59 -9.60 2.16
CA ALA A 380 3.93 -9.06 0.98
C ALA A 380 3.03 -10.12 0.28
N ASP A 381 3.48 -11.37 0.20
CA ASP A 381 2.62 -12.48 -0.26
C ASP A 381 1.44 -12.74 0.72
N ASP A 382 1.64 -12.64 2.04
CA ASP A 382 0.59 -12.82 3.05
C ASP A 382 -0.51 -11.75 2.89
N PHE A 383 -0.12 -10.49 2.77
CA PHE A 383 -1.05 -9.38 2.55
C PHE A 383 -1.79 -9.52 1.21
N PHE A 384 -1.09 -9.87 0.13
CA PHE A 384 -1.73 -10.16 -1.15
C PHE A 384 -2.78 -11.27 -1.04
N ILE A 385 -2.45 -12.37 -0.36
CA ILE A 385 -3.40 -13.47 -0.12
C ILE A 385 -4.65 -12.94 0.61
N TYR A 386 -4.46 -12.14 1.66
CA TYR A 386 -5.55 -11.58 2.44
C TYR A 386 -6.43 -10.62 1.65
N ASP A 387 -5.83 -9.66 0.96
CA ASP A 387 -6.54 -8.64 0.20
C ASP A 387 -7.31 -9.28 -0.97
N TYR A 388 -6.67 -10.20 -1.72
CA TYR A 388 -7.34 -10.93 -2.79
C TYR A 388 -8.52 -11.76 -2.26
N TYR A 389 -8.30 -12.50 -1.17
CA TYR A 389 -9.32 -13.37 -0.61
C TYR A 389 -10.52 -12.59 -0.08
N THR A 390 -10.29 -11.43 0.55
CA THR A 390 -11.35 -10.57 1.11
C THR A 390 -12.14 -9.81 0.04
N GLN A 391 -11.48 -9.38 -1.05
CA GLN A 391 -12.12 -8.58 -2.11
C GLN A 391 -12.80 -9.44 -3.20
N SER A 392 -12.32 -10.66 -3.42
CA SER A 392 -12.88 -11.56 -4.43
C SER A 392 -14.29 -12.03 -4.05
N VAL A 393 -15.18 -12.11 -5.04
CA VAL A 393 -16.55 -12.67 -4.90
C VAL A 393 -16.63 -14.16 -5.27
N GLU A 394 -15.50 -14.76 -5.67
CA GLU A 394 -15.42 -16.16 -6.09
C GLU A 394 -15.76 -17.16 -4.96
N SER A 395 -15.98 -18.42 -5.33
CA SER A 395 -16.09 -19.50 -4.34
C SER A 395 -14.76 -19.68 -3.58
N HIS A 396 -14.82 -20.21 -2.37
CA HIS A 396 -13.63 -20.42 -1.52
C HIS A 396 -12.51 -21.18 -2.25
N GLU A 397 -12.83 -22.32 -2.87
CA GLU A 397 -11.85 -23.15 -3.58
C GLU A 397 -11.25 -22.40 -4.78
N ASN A 398 -12.09 -21.73 -5.59
CA ASN A 398 -11.65 -20.94 -6.73
C ASN A 398 -10.69 -19.82 -6.30
N LYS A 399 -10.98 -19.10 -5.20
CA LYS A 399 -10.08 -18.06 -4.68
C LYS A 399 -8.69 -18.61 -4.43
N LEU A 400 -8.59 -19.75 -3.75
CA LEU A 400 -7.30 -20.34 -3.39
C LEU A 400 -6.51 -20.78 -4.63
N GLU A 401 -7.19 -21.36 -5.63
CA GLU A 401 -6.56 -21.74 -6.90
C GLU A 401 -6.05 -20.52 -7.68
N ILE A 402 -6.85 -19.46 -7.78
CA ILE A 402 -6.44 -18.24 -8.49
C ILE A 402 -5.27 -17.56 -7.77
N ILE A 403 -5.30 -17.47 -6.44
CA ILE A 403 -4.18 -16.93 -5.64
C ILE A 403 -2.91 -17.77 -5.89
N GLN A 404 -3.02 -19.10 -5.91
CA GLN A 404 -1.89 -19.98 -6.19
C GLN A 404 -1.31 -19.75 -7.60
N LYS A 405 -2.17 -19.60 -8.60
CA LYS A 405 -1.81 -19.27 -9.98
C LYS A 405 -1.09 -17.93 -10.04
N LYS A 406 -1.68 -16.86 -9.49
CA LYS A 406 -1.11 -15.50 -9.50
C LYS A 406 0.24 -15.40 -8.80
N LEU A 407 0.41 -16.05 -7.65
CA LEU A 407 1.71 -16.11 -7.00
C LEU A 407 2.75 -16.90 -7.81
N SER A 408 2.33 -17.93 -8.53
CA SER A 408 3.23 -18.68 -9.43
C SER A 408 3.57 -17.88 -10.69
N GLN A 409 2.65 -17.05 -11.19
CA GLN A 409 2.90 -16.12 -12.28
C GLN A 409 3.91 -15.04 -11.90
N TYR A 410 3.89 -14.58 -10.65
CA TYR A 410 4.82 -13.56 -10.14
C TYR A 410 6.19 -14.13 -9.77
N HIS A 411 6.24 -15.20 -8.98
CA HIS A 411 7.50 -15.79 -8.47
C HIS A 411 8.11 -16.87 -9.36
N GLY A 412 7.36 -17.34 -10.36
CA GLY A 412 7.67 -18.54 -11.13
C GLY A 412 7.15 -19.84 -10.47
N MET A 413 7.39 -20.97 -11.12
CA MET A 413 7.09 -22.31 -10.61
C MET A 413 8.34 -22.97 -10.05
N LYS A 414 8.17 -23.99 -9.21
CA LYS A 414 9.28 -24.74 -8.59
C LYS A 414 9.52 -26.05 -9.34
N ILE A 415 10.78 -26.30 -9.67
CA ILE A 415 11.27 -27.61 -10.12
C ILE A 415 11.89 -28.33 -8.92
N GLU A 416 11.37 -29.50 -8.57
CA GLU A 416 11.98 -30.39 -7.57
C GLU A 416 13.28 -31.00 -8.10
N ASN A 417 14.41 -30.70 -7.44
CA ASN A 417 15.72 -31.31 -7.69
C ASN A 417 16.14 -32.30 -6.60
N GLY A 418 15.37 -32.40 -5.51
CA GLY A 418 15.62 -33.27 -4.37
C GLY A 418 14.65 -33.02 -3.22
N ARG A 419 14.90 -33.64 -2.05
CA ARG A 419 14.10 -33.34 -0.84
C ARG A 419 14.38 -31.92 -0.39
N ASN A 420 13.34 -31.09 -0.39
CA ASN A 420 13.40 -29.67 0.00
C ASN A 420 14.37 -28.82 -0.84
N ASP A 421 14.76 -29.28 -2.03
CA ASP A 421 15.63 -28.57 -2.95
C ASP A 421 14.87 -28.25 -4.23
N TYR A 422 14.74 -26.94 -4.49
CA TYR A 422 13.90 -26.41 -5.55
C TYR A 422 14.66 -25.33 -6.31
N THR A 423 14.55 -25.36 -7.63
CA THR A 423 14.92 -24.22 -8.49
C THR A 423 13.66 -23.57 -9.03
N LEU A 424 13.62 -22.24 -9.03
CA LEU A 424 12.56 -21.49 -9.68
C LEU A 424 12.77 -21.49 -11.19
N ILE A 425 11.66 -21.59 -11.91
CA ILE A 425 11.57 -21.46 -13.36
C ILE A 425 10.46 -20.46 -13.66
N ASP A 426 10.62 -19.70 -14.73
CA ASP A 426 9.58 -18.81 -15.23
C ASP A 426 8.24 -19.55 -15.43
N TYR A 427 7.13 -18.87 -15.18
CA TYR A 427 5.80 -19.47 -15.25
C TYR A 427 5.47 -19.95 -16.67
N ASP A 428 5.74 -19.14 -17.69
CA ASP A 428 5.45 -19.50 -19.08
C ASP A 428 6.32 -20.67 -19.53
N GLU A 429 7.61 -20.64 -19.17
CA GLU A 429 8.53 -21.76 -19.44
C GLU A 429 8.05 -23.06 -18.75
N ALA A 430 7.51 -22.95 -17.54
CA ALA A 430 6.97 -24.09 -16.80
C ALA A 430 5.71 -24.67 -17.46
N ILE A 431 4.76 -23.82 -17.88
CA ILE A 431 3.54 -24.24 -18.58
C ILE A 431 3.88 -24.94 -19.90
N ILE A 432 4.80 -24.40 -20.69
CA ILE A 432 5.26 -25.02 -21.94
C ILE A 432 5.82 -26.42 -21.68
N LYS A 433 6.68 -26.57 -20.65
CA LYS A 433 7.26 -27.86 -20.26
C LYS A 433 6.24 -28.86 -19.75
N MET A 434 5.14 -28.41 -19.16
CA MET A 434 4.05 -29.27 -18.72
C MET A 434 3.20 -29.73 -19.92
N GLN A 435 2.95 -28.85 -20.89
CA GLN A 435 2.15 -29.15 -22.09
C GLN A 435 2.90 -30.03 -23.11
N SER A 436 4.21 -29.83 -23.29
CA SER A 436 5.01 -30.69 -24.19
C SER A 436 5.06 -32.16 -23.75
N LYS A 437 4.74 -32.44 -22.47
CA LYS A 437 4.67 -33.80 -21.93
C LYS A 437 3.36 -34.50 -22.25
N SER A 438 2.23 -33.79 -22.33
CA SER A 438 0.92 -34.41 -22.61
C SER A 438 0.78 -34.90 -24.05
N THR A 439 1.60 -34.38 -24.97
CA THR A 439 1.61 -34.74 -26.39
C THR A 439 2.52 -35.93 -26.73
N THR A 440 3.27 -36.46 -25.76
CA THR A 440 4.29 -37.50 -25.99
C THR A 440 4.02 -38.78 -25.19
N SER A 441 3.02 -39.60 -25.56
CA SER A 441 3.00 -41.00 -25.11
C SER A 441 2.25 -41.96 -26.03
N ASN A 442 3.00 -42.71 -26.83
CA ASN A 442 2.60 -43.96 -27.49
C ASN A 442 3.75 -44.98 -27.43
N SER A 443 4.42 -45.15 -26.28
CA SER A 443 5.48 -46.16 -26.10
C SER A 443 5.22 -47.07 -24.91
N ASN A 444 5.27 -48.39 -25.14
CA ASN A 444 4.93 -49.45 -24.18
C ASN A 444 6.16 -50.15 -23.53
N SER A 445 7.33 -49.52 -23.51
CA SER A 445 8.56 -50.13 -22.95
C SER A 445 8.82 -49.67 -21.52
N PHE A 446 9.18 -50.61 -20.65
CA PHE A 446 9.40 -50.38 -19.20
C PHE A 446 10.67 -49.55 -18.93
N ASP A 447 11.69 -49.72 -19.76
CA ASP A 447 12.94 -48.95 -19.67
C ASP A 447 12.73 -47.49 -20.13
N ASP A 448 11.88 -47.27 -21.13
CA ASP A 448 11.48 -45.93 -21.57
C ASP A 448 10.66 -45.23 -20.48
N LEU A 449 9.73 -45.95 -19.82
CA LEU A 449 8.96 -45.43 -18.69
C LEU A 449 9.86 -45.06 -17.50
N ALA A 450 10.88 -45.86 -17.19
CA ALA A 450 11.83 -45.57 -16.10
C ALA A 450 12.75 -44.38 -16.42
N ALA A 451 13.16 -44.21 -17.68
CA ALA A 451 13.91 -43.04 -18.15
C ALA A 451 13.04 -41.76 -18.16
N ILE A 452 11.76 -41.88 -18.55
CA ILE A 452 10.76 -40.80 -18.49
C ILE A 452 10.50 -40.39 -17.03
N PHE A 453 10.35 -41.36 -16.10
CA PHE A 453 10.17 -41.07 -14.68
C PHE A 453 11.40 -40.40 -14.04
N LYS A 454 12.63 -40.80 -14.41
CA LYS A 454 13.87 -40.14 -13.95
C LYS A 454 14.13 -38.78 -14.63
N GLY A 455 13.63 -38.57 -15.84
CA GLY A 455 13.70 -37.29 -16.58
C GLY A 455 12.58 -36.31 -16.25
N ASN A 456 11.53 -36.77 -15.56
CA ASN A 456 10.39 -35.95 -15.17
C ASN A 456 10.71 -35.10 -13.94
N LYS A 457 11.33 -33.94 -14.19
CA LYS A 457 11.33 -32.82 -13.23
C LYS A 457 9.88 -32.55 -12.79
N HIS A 458 9.60 -32.74 -11.51
CA HIS A 458 8.31 -32.44 -10.90
C HIS A 458 8.19 -30.92 -10.76
N ILE A 459 7.38 -30.31 -11.64
CA ILE A 459 7.06 -28.88 -11.62
C ILE A 459 5.84 -28.70 -10.73
N ILE A 460 5.94 -27.83 -9.73
CA ILE A 460 4.86 -27.50 -8.79
C ILE A 460 4.72 -25.97 -8.68
N HIS A 461 3.57 -25.51 -8.21
CA HIS A 461 3.33 -24.10 -7.92
C HIS A 461 4.31 -23.52 -6.89
N TYR A 462 4.48 -22.20 -6.90
CA TYR A 462 5.31 -21.48 -5.93
C TYR A 462 4.92 -21.82 -4.49
N ILE A 463 3.62 -21.75 -4.18
CA ILE A 463 3.06 -22.36 -2.97
C ILE A 463 2.50 -23.73 -3.34
N LYS A 464 3.04 -24.78 -2.70
CA LYS A 464 2.79 -26.17 -3.10
C LYS A 464 1.33 -26.60 -2.97
N THR A 465 0.61 -26.11 -1.96
CA THR A 465 -0.78 -26.53 -1.69
C THR A 465 -1.66 -25.33 -1.36
N ILE A 466 -2.92 -25.39 -1.79
CA ILE A 466 -3.95 -24.39 -1.46
C ILE A 466 -4.20 -24.29 0.05
N GLN A 467 -4.03 -25.39 0.81
CA GLN A 467 -4.12 -25.38 2.27
C GLN A 467 -3.11 -24.42 2.93
N ILE A 468 -1.91 -24.27 2.35
CA ILE A 468 -0.94 -23.30 2.88
C ILE A 468 -1.46 -21.88 2.67
N ILE A 469 -2.10 -21.59 1.54
CA ILE A 469 -2.70 -20.28 1.26
C ILE A 469 -3.82 -19.99 2.25
N GLU A 470 -4.70 -20.96 2.47
CA GLU A 470 -5.79 -20.85 3.44
C GLU A 470 -5.26 -20.59 4.86
N ASN A 471 -4.27 -21.37 5.31
CA ASN A 471 -3.67 -21.17 6.63
C ASN A 471 -3.01 -19.79 6.78
N ARG A 472 -2.38 -19.28 5.72
CA ARG A 472 -1.77 -17.95 5.68
C ARG A 472 -2.84 -16.85 5.78
N TYR A 473 -3.93 -16.99 5.02
CA TYR A 473 -5.10 -16.10 5.10
C TYR A 473 -5.66 -16.06 6.53
N GLU A 474 -5.99 -17.22 7.12
CA GLU A 474 -6.58 -17.29 8.46
C GLU A 474 -5.63 -16.73 9.53
N SER A 475 -4.33 -17.00 9.40
CA SER A 475 -3.34 -16.43 10.31
C SER A 475 -3.31 -14.91 10.25
N LEU A 476 -3.32 -14.31 9.06
CA LEU A 476 -3.29 -12.86 8.90
C LEU A 476 -4.60 -12.22 9.33
N LYS A 477 -5.73 -12.82 8.95
CA LYS A 477 -7.07 -12.39 9.39
C LYS A 477 -7.16 -12.33 10.91
N ASN A 478 -6.75 -13.39 11.61
CA ASN A 478 -6.75 -13.40 13.07
C ASN A 478 -5.79 -12.35 13.65
N ALA A 479 -4.63 -12.13 13.04
CA ALA A 479 -3.71 -11.07 13.49
C ALA A 479 -4.29 -9.66 13.35
N ILE A 480 -5.06 -9.41 12.29
CA ILE A 480 -5.73 -8.13 12.01
C ILE A 480 -6.95 -7.93 12.94
N ASP A 481 -7.81 -8.94 13.03
CA ASP A 481 -9.06 -8.88 13.81
C ASP A 481 -8.76 -8.77 15.32
N ASP A 482 -7.80 -9.55 15.82
CA ASP A 482 -7.38 -9.51 17.24
C ASP A 482 -6.40 -8.36 17.56
N LYS A 483 -6.12 -7.49 16.58
CA LYS A 483 -5.17 -6.36 16.70
C LYS A 483 -3.79 -6.77 17.23
N LYS A 484 -3.30 -7.96 16.85
CA LYS A 484 -2.01 -8.50 17.34
C LYS A 484 -0.81 -7.61 17.04
N TYR A 485 -0.90 -6.77 15.99
CA TYR A 485 0.12 -5.78 15.66
C TYR A 485 0.47 -4.83 16.82
N LYS A 486 -0.46 -4.59 17.76
CA LYS A 486 -0.16 -3.78 18.95
C LYS A 486 0.94 -4.40 19.81
N LYS A 487 0.90 -5.72 19.97
CA LYS A 487 1.89 -6.48 20.78
C LYS A 487 3.27 -6.55 20.12
N LEU A 488 3.34 -6.34 18.81
CA LEU A 488 4.61 -6.30 18.07
C LEU A 488 5.40 -5.02 18.35
N ILE A 489 4.72 -3.91 18.65
CA ILE A 489 5.36 -2.60 18.85
C ILE A 489 5.21 -2.02 20.26
N HIS A 490 4.27 -2.54 21.05
CA HIS A 490 4.01 -2.11 22.41
C HIS A 490 3.87 -3.30 23.37
N HIS A 491 4.40 -3.13 24.58
CA HIS A 491 4.35 -4.11 25.65
C HIS A 491 3.23 -3.70 26.60
N GLU A 492 1.98 -4.06 26.27
CA GLU A 492 0.81 -3.82 27.14
C GLU A 492 0.89 -4.60 28.45
#